data_AF-A0A373F5C0-F1
#
_entry.id   AF-A0A373F5C0-F1
#
_cell.length_a   1.000
_cell.length_b   1.000
_cell.length_c   1.000
_cell.angle_alpha   90.00
_cell.angle_beta   90.00
_cell.angle_gamma   90.00
#
_symmetry.space_group_name_H-M   'P 1'
#
loop_
_entity.id
_entity.type
_entity.pdbx_description
1 polymer ?
#
loop_
_entity_poly.entity_id
_entity_poly.type
_entity_poly.pdbx_seq_one_letter_code
_entity_poly.pdbx_strand_id
1 'polypeptide(L)'
;TSELQSSINLPLWARPRQSLLRKSIWDWGCLGLWPIYATKPSQGSINSTLSTALGSAYVNDFVNRGRIKKVYVQGEADARMLPGDLGRWSVRNNNGDMVPFSAFSTTGWSSAPAALARFNGTSSMEISGQAAPGVSSGEAMLEMARLVKELPGGFGLAWSGLSYQEQQSGSQAPLLYAISLLFVFLCLAALYESWSIPFSVMLAVPIGVVGALLFTSLRGLSNDVYFQVGLLATIGLAAKNGILIVEFAKELQEKQGLSLIDATLQAAQQRLRPILMTSLAFMLGVLPLVISSGAGSGGRHSLGTGVFGGTLASTLFGIFFVPLFYVIVRSLMPGKSGATQKAADAAQTVVNP
;
A
#
# COMPACT_ATOMS: atom_id res chain seq x y z
N THR A 1 13.53 26.36 -75.79
CA THR A 1 12.34 25.85 -76.49
C THR A 1 11.33 25.50 -75.42
N SER A 2 10.53 26.49 -75.01
CA SER A 2 9.14 26.76 -75.45
C SER A 2 8.15 26.15 -74.43
N GLU A 3 7.58 26.95 -73.53
CA GLU A 3 6.23 27.57 -73.64
C GLU A 3 5.17 26.60 -73.06
N LEU A 4 4.25 26.89 -72.13
CA LEU A 4 3.26 27.98 -71.96
C LEU A 4 2.74 27.95 -70.49
N GLN A 5 2.76 29.06 -69.76
CA GLN A 5 1.62 29.97 -69.50
C GLN A 5 0.41 29.36 -68.77
N SER A 6 0.19 29.80 -67.53
CA SER A 6 -1.16 30.18 -67.09
C SER A 6 -1.10 31.55 -66.41
N SER A 7 -1.92 32.45 -66.96
CA SER A 7 -2.01 33.88 -66.73
C SER A 7 -3.24 34.18 -65.87
N ILE A 8 -3.08 34.96 -64.81
CA ILE A 8 -4.17 35.80 -64.28
C ILE A 8 -3.66 37.24 -64.19
N ASN A 9 -4.27 38.07 -65.03
CA ASN A 9 -4.11 39.51 -65.17
C ASN A 9 -4.64 40.27 -63.95
N LEU A 10 -3.93 41.34 -63.55
CA LEU A 10 -4.46 42.59 -62.99
C LEU A 10 -3.42 43.70 -63.27
N PRO A 11 -3.81 44.98 -63.43
CA PRO A 11 -3.51 45.75 -64.63
C PRO A 11 -2.36 46.75 -64.50
N LEU A 12 -1.77 47.05 -65.66
CA LEU A 12 -0.88 48.19 -65.92
C LEU A 12 -1.58 49.52 -65.57
N TRP A 13 -0.93 50.30 -64.73
CA TRP A 13 -0.79 51.73 -64.99
C TRP A 13 0.68 52.14 -64.79
N ALA A 14 1.24 52.69 -65.86
CA ALA A 14 2.48 53.49 -65.98
C ALA A 14 3.84 52.87 -65.58
N ARG A 15 4.60 52.40 -66.60
CA ARG A 15 6.08 52.46 -66.64
C ARG A 15 6.54 53.93 -66.86
N PRO A 16 7.85 54.26 -66.88
CA PRO A 16 8.78 54.39 -65.76
C PRO A 16 9.43 55.80 -65.71
N ARG A 17 9.79 56.32 -64.54
CA ARG A 17 10.85 57.35 -64.45
C ARG A 17 12.09 56.70 -63.83
N GLN A 18 12.98 56.26 -64.72
CA GLN A 18 14.38 56.04 -64.42
C GLN A 18 15.00 57.37 -63.96
N SER A 19 15.10 57.56 -62.65
CA SER A 19 16.08 58.43 -62.00
C SER A 19 15.71 58.44 -60.52
N LEU A 20 16.55 57.77 -59.71
CA LEU A 20 16.62 57.73 -58.24
C LEU A 20 17.13 56.36 -57.73
N LEU A 21 17.64 55.50 -58.61
CA LEU A 21 18.57 54.42 -58.27
C LEU A 21 19.95 55.00 -57.93
N ARG A 22 20.08 55.63 -56.76
CA ARG A 22 21.34 55.79 -56.00
C ARG A 22 21.11 56.55 -54.68
N LYS A 23 20.16 56.10 -53.86
CA LYS A 23 20.18 56.47 -52.45
C LYS A 23 19.94 55.24 -51.57
N SER A 24 20.97 54.95 -50.78
CA SER A 24 20.86 54.37 -49.45
C SER A 24 20.83 52.84 -49.24
N ILE A 25 21.63 52.08 -49.98
CA ILE A 25 22.23 50.87 -49.36
C ILE A 25 23.34 51.25 -48.35
N TRP A 26 23.77 52.52 -48.35
CA TRP A 26 24.71 53.09 -47.38
C TRP A 26 24.07 53.86 -46.20
N ASP A 27 22.78 54.26 -46.23
CA ASP A 27 22.20 55.02 -45.10
C ASP A 27 21.70 54.11 -43.95
N TRP A 28 21.58 52.80 -44.17
CA TRP A 28 21.38 51.84 -43.06
C TRP A 28 22.65 51.61 -42.23
N GLY A 29 23.82 52.12 -42.70
CA GLY A 29 25.07 52.12 -41.94
C GLY A 29 25.18 53.28 -40.93
N CYS A 30 24.27 54.26 -40.92
CA CYS A 30 24.38 55.47 -40.10
C CYS A 30 23.35 55.61 -38.96
N LEU A 31 22.43 54.65 -38.81
CA LEU A 31 21.53 54.58 -37.64
C LEU A 31 22.10 53.63 -36.57
N GLY A 32 23.30 53.90 -36.07
CA GLY A 32 23.82 53.56 -34.72
C GLY A 32 23.62 52.17 -34.09
N LEU A 33 23.05 51.19 -34.80
CA LEU A 33 22.61 49.89 -34.27
C LEU A 33 23.54 48.74 -34.68
N TRP A 34 24.45 48.98 -35.63
CA TRP A 34 25.51 48.03 -36.01
C TRP A 34 26.56 47.75 -34.90
N PRO A 35 26.93 48.68 -33.98
CA PRO A 35 27.98 48.40 -32.99
C PRO A 35 27.59 47.34 -31.95
N ILE A 36 26.29 47.10 -31.76
CA ILE A 36 25.78 46.25 -30.68
C ILE A 36 25.96 44.76 -31.03
N TYR A 37 25.87 44.39 -32.31
CA TYR A 37 26.10 43.01 -32.74
C TYR A 37 27.59 42.70 -32.97
N ALA A 38 28.41 43.69 -33.32
CA ALA A 38 29.84 43.52 -33.61
C ALA A 38 30.71 43.30 -32.37
N THR A 39 30.17 43.52 -31.16
CA THR A 39 30.89 43.41 -29.88
C THR A 39 30.35 42.31 -28.96
N LYS A 40 29.39 41.50 -29.42
CA LYS A 40 28.74 40.49 -28.59
C LYS A 40 29.71 39.33 -28.28
N PRO A 41 29.95 38.99 -26.99
CA PRO A 41 30.76 37.83 -26.61
C PRO A 41 30.14 36.51 -27.09
N SER A 42 30.96 35.46 -27.21
CA SER A 42 30.48 34.14 -27.63
C SER A 42 29.52 33.53 -26.59
N GLN A 43 28.46 32.83 -27.03
CA GLN A 43 27.48 32.22 -26.11
C GLN A 43 28.13 31.21 -25.15
N GLY A 44 29.14 30.47 -25.61
CA GLY A 44 29.90 29.53 -24.78
C GLY A 44 30.66 30.24 -23.66
N SER A 45 31.33 31.36 -23.98
CA SER A 45 32.03 32.20 -22.99
C SER A 45 31.07 32.84 -21.99
N ILE A 46 29.90 33.31 -22.44
CA ILE A 46 28.87 33.88 -21.56
C ILE A 46 28.39 32.83 -20.55
N ASN A 47 28.01 31.64 -21.03
CA ASN A 47 27.49 30.58 -20.18
C ASN A 47 28.54 30.05 -19.20
N SER A 48 29.81 29.90 -19.64
CA SER A 48 30.89 29.41 -18.78
C SER A 48 31.31 30.42 -17.72
N THR A 49 31.39 31.71 -18.06
CA THR A 49 31.65 32.77 -17.07
C THR A 49 30.52 32.83 -16.04
N LEU A 50 29.25 32.78 -16.47
CA LEU A 50 28.10 32.83 -15.57
C LEU A 50 28.03 31.61 -14.63
N SER A 51 28.20 30.39 -15.16
CA SER A 51 28.14 29.16 -14.37
C SER A 51 29.31 29.03 -13.40
N THR A 52 30.51 29.50 -13.79
CA THR A 52 31.69 29.55 -12.92
C THR A 52 31.53 30.61 -11.83
N ALA A 53 31.09 31.81 -12.18
CA ALA A 53 31.01 32.93 -11.24
C ALA A 53 29.95 32.72 -10.14
N LEU A 54 28.73 32.32 -10.51
CA LEU A 54 27.60 32.24 -9.57
C LEU A 54 27.46 30.85 -8.91
N GLY A 55 27.79 29.79 -9.64
CA GLY A 55 27.75 28.42 -9.16
C GLY A 55 29.11 27.98 -8.63
N SER A 56 29.78 27.14 -9.41
CA SER A 56 31.16 26.71 -9.21
C SER A 56 31.54 25.81 -10.40
N ALA A 57 32.74 25.96 -10.94
CA ALA A 57 33.25 25.07 -11.98
C ALA A 57 34.30 24.13 -11.40
N TYR A 58 34.09 22.83 -11.58
CA TYR A 58 35.14 21.84 -11.37
C TYR A 58 36.15 21.93 -12.52
N VAL A 59 37.44 22.08 -12.20
CA VAL A 59 38.50 22.27 -13.21
C VAL A 59 39.30 20.99 -13.38
N ASN A 60 39.91 20.50 -12.31
CA ASN A 60 40.76 19.32 -12.30
C ASN A 60 40.94 18.79 -10.87
N ASP A 61 41.74 17.74 -10.74
CA ASP A 61 42.15 17.19 -9.47
C ASP A 61 43.61 17.55 -9.16
N PHE A 62 43.94 17.65 -7.87
CA PHE A 62 45.29 17.82 -7.38
C PHE A 62 45.56 16.88 -6.21
N VAL A 63 46.84 16.53 -5.99
CA VAL A 63 47.24 15.67 -4.88
C VAL A 63 47.63 16.51 -3.68
N ASN A 64 46.97 16.27 -2.54
CA ASN A 64 47.27 16.91 -1.27
C ASN A 64 47.48 15.85 -0.20
N ARG A 65 48.71 15.73 0.31
CA ARG A 65 49.10 14.75 1.35
C ARG A 65 48.69 13.31 0.97
N GLY A 66 48.99 12.90 -0.27
CA GLY A 66 48.71 11.55 -0.77
C GLY A 66 47.25 11.27 -1.09
N ARG A 67 46.34 12.25 -0.98
CA ARG A 67 44.93 12.13 -1.37
C ARG A 67 44.62 13.03 -2.55
N ILE A 68 43.94 12.49 -3.55
CA ILE A 68 43.41 13.25 -4.69
C ILE A 68 42.24 14.10 -4.18
N LYS A 69 42.28 15.40 -4.48
CA LYS A 69 41.25 16.38 -4.14
C LYS A 69 40.86 17.16 -5.38
N LYS A 70 39.60 17.60 -5.41
CA LYS A 70 39.04 18.40 -6.50
C LYS A 70 39.43 19.86 -6.38
N VAL A 71 39.69 20.51 -7.51
CA VAL A 71 39.88 21.96 -7.64
C VAL A 71 38.60 22.55 -8.21
N TYR A 72 38.07 23.56 -7.51
CA TYR A 72 36.92 24.34 -7.95
C TYR A 72 37.32 25.80 -8.12
N VAL A 73 36.79 26.43 -9.17
CA VAL A 73 36.85 27.88 -9.38
C VAL A 73 35.45 28.43 -9.24
N GLN A 74 35.31 29.50 -8.46
CA GLN A 74 34.05 30.19 -8.24
C GLN A 74 34.30 31.66 -7.94
N GLY A 75 33.28 32.51 -8.11
CA GLY A 75 33.34 33.88 -7.63
C GLY A 75 33.43 33.95 -6.10
N GLU A 76 34.18 34.94 -5.59
CA GLU A 76 34.16 35.26 -4.17
C GLU A 76 32.75 35.65 -3.72
N ALA A 77 32.45 35.45 -2.44
CA ALA A 77 31.08 35.56 -1.94
C ALA A 77 30.47 36.94 -2.21
N ASP A 78 31.24 38.01 -1.95
CA ASP A 78 30.86 39.41 -2.14
C ASP A 78 30.61 39.82 -3.61
N ALA A 79 31.01 38.99 -4.58
CA ALA A 79 30.81 39.21 -6.01
C ALA A 79 29.61 38.43 -6.58
N ARG A 80 28.81 37.73 -5.76
CA ARG A 80 27.69 36.88 -6.21
C ARG A 80 26.47 36.80 -5.29
N MET A 81 26.33 37.70 -4.31
CA MET A 81 25.20 37.64 -3.36
C MET A 81 23.93 38.30 -3.90
N LEU A 82 24.09 39.41 -4.62
CA LEU A 82 22.98 40.27 -5.03
C LEU A 82 22.84 40.28 -6.55
N PRO A 83 21.61 40.49 -7.07
CA PRO A 83 21.39 40.63 -8.51
C PRO A 83 22.25 41.74 -9.16
N GLY A 84 22.55 42.80 -8.41
CA GLY A 84 23.41 43.90 -8.87
C GLY A 84 24.88 43.51 -9.07
N ASP A 85 25.34 42.44 -8.42
CA ASP A 85 26.74 41.98 -8.54
C ASP A 85 27.03 41.39 -9.93
N LEU A 86 26.00 40.95 -10.66
CA LEU A 86 26.14 40.44 -12.02
C LEU A 86 26.80 41.47 -12.95
N GLY A 87 26.54 42.76 -12.74
CA GLY A 87 27.15 43.85 -13.54
C GLY A 87 28.66 44.01 -13.36
N ARG A 88 29.25 43.41 -12.30
CA ARG A 88 30.71 43.43 -12.07
C ARG A 88 31.45 42.40 -12.92
N TRP A 89 30.75 41.38 -13.39
CA TRP A 89 31.33 40.35 -14.25
C TRP A 89 31.39 40.82 -15.70
N SER A 90 32.50 40.50 -16.36
CA SER A 90 32.74 40.86 -17.76
C SER A 90 33.20 39.65 -18.56
N VAL A 91 32.76 39.57 -19.81
CA VAL A 91 33.12 38.50 -20.74
C VAL A 91 33.92 39.11 -21.88
N ARG A 92 35.01 38.45 -22.27
CA ARG A 92 35.84 38.87 -23.40
C ARG A 92 35.13 38.56 -24.73
N ASN A 93 35.03 39.55 -25.62
CA ASN A 93 34.54 39.36 -27.00
C ASN A 93 35.70 38.91 -27.93
N ASN A 94 35.36 38.40 -29.12
CA ASN A 94 36.31 37.99 -30.17
C ASN A 94 37.36 39.06 -30.55
N ASN A 95 37.03 40.35 -30.42
CA ASN A 95 37.93 41.48 -30.67
C ASN A 95 38.87 41.77 -29.48
N GLY A 96 38.76 41.02 -28.37
CA GLY A 96 39.59 41.16 -27.19
C GLY A 96 39.02 42.09 -26.11
N ASP A 97 37.95 42.83 -26.40
CA ASP A 97 37.30 43.77 -25.47
C ASP A 97 36.56 43.04 -24.33
N MET A 98 36.56 43.63 -23.13
CA MET A 98 35.78 43.15 -21.99
C MET A 98 34.41 43.82 -21.99
N VAL A 99 33.35 43.03 -22.08
CA VAL A 99 31.97 43.51 -22.11
C VAL A 99 31.25 43.10 -20.81
N PRO A 100 30.72 44.04 -20.00
CA PRO A 100 30.01 43.71 -18.77
C PRO A 100 28.67 43.03 -19.04
N PHE A 101 28.21 42.16 -18.14
CA PHE A 101 26.92 41.45 -18.30
C PHE A 101 25.72 42.39 -18.44
N SER A 102 25.77 43.60 -17.88
CA SER A 102 24.70 44.61 -18.01
C SER A 102 24.50 45.12 -19.44
N ALA A 103 25.50 44.97 -20.33
CA ALA A 103 25.41 45.42 -21.71
C ALA A 103 24.60 44.49 -22.62
N PHE A 104 24.39 43.22 -22.21
CA PHE A 104 23.76 42.20 -23.06
C PHE A 104 22.78 41.27 -22.34
N SER A 105 22.49 41.50 -21.05
CA SER A 105 21.55 40.68 -20.27
C SER A 105 20.57 41.55 -19.47
N THR A 106 19.39 40.99 -19.21
CA THR A 106 18.35 41.60 -18.38
C THR A 106 17.96 40.63 -17.26
N THR A 107 17.78 41.13 -16.05
CA THR A 107 17.39 40.33 -14.89
C THR A 107 15.94 40.60 -14.50
N GLY A 108 15.25 39.57 -14.00
CA GLY A 108 13.86 39.67 -13.57
C GLY A 108 13.52 38.52 -12.63
N TRP A 109 12.54 38.75 -11.75
CA TRP A 109 12.05 37.73 -10.84
C TRP A 109 10.99 36.87 -11.52
N SER A 110 11.13 35.56 -11.40
CA SER A 110 10.11 34.59 -11.81
C SER A 110 9.95 33.54 -10.73
N SER A 111 8.77 32.91 -10.69
CA SER A 111 8.49 31.78 -9.81
C SER A 111 8.64 30.49 -10.59
N ALA A 112 9.42 29.56 -10.08
CA ALA A 112 9.58 28.22 -10.62
C ALA A 112 9.60 27.20 -9.47
N PRO A 113 9.11 25.96 -9.68
CA PRO A 113 9.24 24.92 -8.68
C PRO A 113 10.71 24.64 -8.36
N ALA A 114 11.07 24.61 -7.08
CA ALA A 114 12.43 24.29 -6.63
C ALA A 114 12.81 22.82 -6.91
N ALA A 115 11.81 21.95 -6.98
CA ALA A 115 11.95 20.54 -7.32
C ALA A 115 10.79 20.09 -8.21
N LEU A 116 11.10 19.24 -9.18
CA LEU A 116 10.10 18.59 -10.02
C LEU A 116 10.05 17.11 -9.63
N ALA A 117 8.95 16.68 -9.02
CA ALA A 117 8.74 15.29 -8.69
C ALA A 117 8.17 14.53 -9.91
N ARG A 118 8.62 13.28 -10.04
CA ARG A 118 8.09 12.35 -11.05
C ARG A 118 7.81 11.01 -10.39
N PHE A 119 6.73 10.36 -10.80
CA PHE A 119 6.36 9.03 -10.37
C PHE A 119 6.13 8.16 -11.60
N ASN A 120 6.80 7.01 -11.69
CA ASN A 120 6.77 6.13 -12.87
C ASN A 120 7.02 6.86 -14.21
N GLY A 121 7.89 7.87 -14.19
CA GLY A 121 8.26 8.62 -15.38
C GLY A 121 7.29 9.73 -15.79
N THR A 122 6.16 9.94 -15.12
CA THR A 122 5.24 11.07 -15.35
C THR A 122 5.42 12.16 -14.28
N SER A 123 5.11 13.42 -14.62
CA SER A 123 5.16 14.52 -13.65
C SER A 123 4.11 14.27 -12.57
N SER A 124 4.50 14.35 -11.31
CA SER A 124 3.63 14.01 -10.18
C SER A 124 3.82 14.97 -9.01
N MET A 125 2.87 14.95 -8.09
CA MET A 125 2.98 15.59 -6.80
C MET A 125 2.68 14.53 -5.74
N GLU A 126 3.55 14.42 -4.74
CA GLU A 126 3.34 13.51 -3.63
C GLU A 126 2.36 14.14 -2.64
N ILE A 127 1.35 13.37 -2.24
CA ILE A 127 0.38 13.77 -1.23
C ILE A 127 0.43 12.72 -0.13
N SER A 128 0.66 13.15 1.10
CA SER A 128 0.67 12.30 2.28
C SER A 128 -0.51 12.67 3.20
N GLY A 129 -1.02 11.66 3.90
CA GLY A 129 -2.17 11.80 4.78
C GLY A 129 -2.40 10.54 5.60
N GLN A 130 -3.30 10.63 6.56
CA GLN A 130 -3.70 9.52 7.43
C GLN A 130 -5.22 9.47 7.52
N ALA A 131 -5.77 8.28 7.77
CA ALA A 131 -7.19 8.10 7.98
C ALA A 131 -7.66 8.86 9.24
N ALA A 132 -8.90 9.34 9.22
CA ALA A 132 -9.53 9.92 10.40
C ALA A 132 -9.71 8.85 11.50
N PRO A 133 -9.74 9.23 12.79
CA PRO A 133 -9.98 8.27 13.88
C PRO A 133 -11.27 7.47 13.65
N GLY A 134 -11.18 6.14 13.70
CA GLY A 134 -12.32 5.24 13.49
C GLY A 134 -12.60 4.86 12.04
N VAL A 135 -11.87 5.42 11.08
CA VAL A 135 -11.99 5.10 9.64
C VAL A 135 -10.83 4.20 9.22
N SER A 136 -11.09 3.24 8.35
CA SER A 136 -10.05 2.35 7.83
C SER A 136 -9.14 3.06 6.82
N SER A 137 -7.88 2.63 6.72
CA SER A 137 -6.94 3.11 5.69
C SER A 137 -7.45 2.87 4.28
N GLY A 138 -8.05 1.69 4.01
CA GLY A 138 -8.68 1.39 2.73
C GLY A 138 -9.83 2.33 2.36
N GLU A 139 -10.66 2.73 3.33
CA GLU A 139 -11.73 3.70 3.10
C GLU A 139 -11.19 5.11 2.83
N ALA A 140 -10.16 5.55 3.56
CA ALA A 140 -9.47 6.80 3.27
C ALA A 140 -8.82 6.80 1.88
N MET A 141 -8.26 5.67 1.45
CA MET A 141 -7.71 5.50 0.09
C MET A 141 -8.81 5.56 -0.97
N LEU A 142 -9.95 4.92 -0.75
CA LEU A 142 -11.09 4.98 -1.67
C LEU A 142 -11.64 6.41 -1.79
N GLU A 143 -11.69 7.15 -0.68
CA GLU A 143 -12.15 8.54 -0.68
C GLU A 143 -11.16 9.45 -1.42
N MET A 144 -9.85 9.29 -1.21
CA MET A 144 -8.84 9.98 -2.01
C MET A 144 -8.96 9.66 -3.50
N ALA A 145 -9.24 8.41 -3.86
CA ALA A 145 -9.49 8.02 -5.25
C ALA A 145 -10.76 8.65 -5.81
N ARG A 146 -11.79 8.89 -4.99
CA ARG A 146 -13.01 9.62 -5.37
C ARG A 146 -12.69 11.09 -5.63
N LEU A 147 -11.99 11.76 -4.71
CA LEU A 147 -11.62 13.18 -4.82
C LEU A 147 -10.75 13.45 -6.06
N VAL A 148 -9.79 12.57 -6.36
CA VAL A 148 -8.94 12.74 -7.55
C VAL A 148 -9.75 12.62 -8.86
N LYS A 149 -10.80 11.79 -8.89
CA LYS A 149 -11.69 11.70 -10.06
C LYS A 149 -12.51 12.96 -10.30
N GLU A 150 -12.76 13.76 -9.26
CA GLU A 150 -13.50 15.04 -9.37
C GLU A 150 -12.62 16.20 -9.83
N LEU A 151 -11.29 16.03 -9.84
CA LEU A 151 -10.37 17.08 -10.28
C LEU A 151 -10.50 17.34 -11.80
N PRO A 152 -10.66 18.62 -12.21
CA PRO A 152 -10.59 18.97 -13.63
C PRO A 152 -9.15 18.83 -14.13
N GLY A 153 -8.94 18.06 -15.20
CA GLY A 153 -7.61 17.94 -15.83
C GLY A 153 -7.11 16.52 -16.10
N GLY A 154 -7.92 15.48 -15.83
CA GLY A 154 -7.54 14.10 -16.19
C GLY A 154 -6.33 13.58 -15.41
N PHE A 155 -6.17 14.00 -14.15
CA PHE A 155 -5.09 13.56 -13.29
C PHE A 155 -5.22 12.06 -12.97
N GLY A 156 -4.10 11.34 -13.11
CA GLY A 156 -4.00 9.96 -12.65
C GLY A 156 -3.66 9.89 -11.16
N LEU A 157 -4.15 8.84 -10.49
CA LEU A 157 -3.76 8.48 -9.13
C LEU A 157 -2.86 7.26 -9.18
N ALA A 158 -1.75 7.31 -8.46
CA ALA A 158 -0.90 6.15 -8.23
C ALA A 158 -0.51 6.08 -6.75
N TRP A 159 -0.64 4.89 -6.17
CA TRP A 159 -0.25 4.62 -4.79
C TRP A 159 1.22 4.23 -4.72
N SER A 160 1.90 4.64 -3.66
CA SER A 160 3.30 4.29 -3.38
C SER A 160 3.45 3.73 -1.96
N GLY A 161 4.58 3.08 -1.68
CA GLY A 161 4.94 2.61 -0.34
C GLY A 161 3.89 1.69 0.31
N LEU A 162 3.45 2.07 1.52
CA LEU A 162 2.50 1.30 2.32
C LEU A 162 1.12 1.17 1.67
N SER A 163 0.60 2.26 1.08
CA SER A 163 -0.70 2.25 0.41
C SER A 163 -0.71 1.33 -0.81
N TYR A 164 0.41 1.25 -1.53
CA TYR A 164 0.55 0.29 -2.64
C TYR A 164 0.50 -1.17 -2.15
N GLN A 165 1.19 -1.47 -1.04
CA GLN A 165 1.16 -2.80 -0.44
C GLN A 165 -0.24 -3.16 0.07
N GLU A 166 -0.94 -2.23 0.70
CA GLU A 166 -2.32 -2.43 1.15
C GLU A 166 -3.26 -2.75 -0.02
N GLN A 167 -3.14 -2.01 -1.13
CA GLN A 167 -3.93 -2.26 -2.33
C GLN A 167 -3.66 -3.66 -2.93
N GLN A 168 -2.40 -4.10 -2.95
CA GLN A 168 -2.04 -5.42 -3.48
C GLN A 168 -2.47 -6.56 -2.54
N SER A 169 -2.18 -6.43 -1.24
CA SER A 169 -2.41 -7.48 -0.24
C SER A 169 -3.87 -7.63 0.16
N GLY A 170 -4.67 -6.55 0.15
CA GLY A 170 -6.06 -6.55 0.62
C GLY A 170 -6.97 -7.54 -0.11
N SER A 171 -6.67 -7.88 -1.37
CA SER A 171 -7.51 -8.76 -2.19
C SER A 171 -7.29 -10.26 -1.96
N GLN A 172 -6.15 -10.67 -1.39
CA GLN A 172 -5.77 -12.09 -1.33
C GLN A 172 -6.26 -12.82 -0.07
N ALA A 173 -6.40 -12.10 1.05
CA ALA A 173 -6.71 -12.71 2.35
C ALA A 173 -8.05 -13.49 2.35
N PRO A 174 -9.17 -12.97 1.80
CA PRO A 174 -10.44 -13.71 1.80
C PRO A 174 -10.37 -15.02 1.00
N LEU A 175 -9.67 -15.00 -0.14
CA LEU A 175 -9.49 -16.19 -0.99
C LEU A 175 -8.65 -17.26 -0.28
N LEU A 176 -7.55 -16.85 0.36
CA LEU A 176 -6.70 -17.75 1.13
C LEU A 176 -7.44 -18.38 2.31
N TYR A 177 -8.26 -17.61 3.03
CA TYR A 177 -9.10 -18.16 4.09
C TYR A 177 -10.18 -19.11 3.58
N ALA A 178 -10.80 -18.83 2.43
CA ALA A 178 -11.79 -19.71 1.83
C ALA A 178 -11.18 -21.07 1.43
N ILE A 179 -10.01 -21.05 0.77
CA ILE A 179 -9.28 -22.26 0.39
C ILE A 179 -8.83 -23.03 1.64
N SER A 180 -8.32 -22.34 2.66
CA SER A 180 -7.91 -22.97 3.92
C SER A 180 -9.08 -23.64 4.63
N LEU A 181 -10.24 -22.98 4.73
CA LEU A 181 -11.46 -23.55 5.31
C LEU A 181 -11.94 -24.79 4.53
N LEU A 182 -11.85 -24.75 3.19
CA LEU A 182 -12.16 -25.91 2.36
C LEU A 182 -11.24 -27.09 2.66
N PHE A 183 -9.92 -26.86 2.78
CA PHE A 183 -8.97 -27.92 3.14
C PHE A 183 -9.24 -28.49 4.54
N VAL A 184 -9.52 -27.63 5.53
CA VAL A 184 -9.90 -28.07 6.88
C VAL A 184 -11.17 -28.92 6.83
N PHE A 185 -12.18 -28.50 6.08
CA PHE A 185 -13.41 -29.26 5.88
C PHE A 185 -13.14 -30.64 5.27
N LEU A 186 -12.34 -30.71 4.20
CA LEU A 186 -12.00 -31.97 3.53
C LEU A 186 -11.21 -32.93 4.44
N CYS A 187 -10.25 -32.41 5.22
CA CYS A 187 -9.51 -33.22 6.19
C CYS A 187 -10.43 -33.78 7.29
N LEU A 188 -11.36 -32.97 7.80
CA LEU A 188 -12.35 -33.43 8.78
C LEU A 188 -13.35 -34.43 8.18
N ALA A 189 -13.77 -34.21 6.93
CA ALA A 189 -14.67 -35.13 6.23
C ALA A 189 -14.02 -36.49 6.04
N ALA A 190 -12.72 -36.52 5.69
CA ALA A 190 -11.93 -37.74 5.61
C ALA A 190 -11.74 -38.40 6.98
N LEU A 191 -11.46 -37.62 8.03
CA LEU A 191 -11.28 -38.14 9.40
C LEU A 191 -12.54 -38.82 9.94
N TYR A 192 -13.70 -38.21 9.72
CA TYR A 192 -14.98 -38.73 10.24
C TYR A 192 -15.73 -39.63 9.28
N GLU A 193 -15.21 -39.82 8.06
CA GLU A 193 -15.90 -40.52 6.96
C GLU A 193 -17.32 -39.98 6.73
N SER A 194 -17.50 -38.67 6.91
CA SER A 194 -18.81 -38.02 6.90
C SER A 194 -18.71 -36.58 6.46
N TRP A 195 -19.61 -36.19 5.55
CA TRP A 195 -19.72 -34.81 5.06
C TRP A 195 -20.47 -33.87 6.00
N SER A 196 -21.26 -34.40 6.95
CA SER A 196 -22.07 -33.58 7.85
C SER A 196 -21.36 -33.26 9.17
N ILE A 197 -20.65 -34.23 9.76
CA ILE A 197 -19.96 -34.05 11.05
C ILE A 197 -18.97 -32.86 11.06
N PRO A 198 -18.16 -32.61 10.02
CA PRO A 198 -17.23 -31.48 9.98
C PRO A 198 -17.89 -30.11 10.20
N PHE A 199 -19.14 -29.92 9.76
CA PHE A 199 -19.86 -28.66 9.97
C PHE A 199 -20.03 -28.32 11.45
N SER A 200 -20.22 -29.33 12.31
CA SER A 200 -20.36 -29.11 13.76
C SER A 200 -19.09 -28.52 14.39
N VAL A 201 -17.92 -28.93 13.90
CA VAL A 201 -16.62 -28.40 14.33
C VAL A 201 -16.37 -27.02 13.74
N MET A 202 -16.67 -26.81 12.46
CA MET A 202 -16.46 -25.51 11.79
C MET A 202 -17.33 -24.40 12.38
N LEU A 203 -18.53 -24.71 12.86
CA LEU A 203 -19.40 -23.75 13.55
C LEU A 203 -18.83 -23.26 14.89
N ALA A 204 -17.87 -23.97 15.48
CA ALA A 204 -17.18 -23.53 16.69
C ALA A 204 -16.10 -22.46 16.42
N VAL A 205 -15.58 -22.40 15.19
CA VAL A 205 -14.48 -21.49 14.81
C VAL A 205 -14.85 -20.00 14.96
N PRO A 206 -16.04 -19.53 14.48
CA PRO A 206 -16.46 -18.15 14.66
C PRO A 206 -16.47 -17.67 16.12
N ILE A 207 -16.75 -18.55 17.07
CA ILE A 207 -16.80 -18.20 18.50
C ILE A 207 -15.42 -17.72 18.99
N GLY A 208 -14.35 -18.44 18.62
CA GLY A 208 -12.99 -18.03 18.95
C GLY A 208 -12.56 -16.74 18.24
N VAL A 209 -12.96 -16.58 16.97
CA VAL A 209 -12.69 -15.37 16.18
C VAL A 209 -13.37 -14.14 16.79
N VAL A 210 -14.65 -14.25 17.17
CA VAL A 210 -15.40 -13.16 17.83
C VAL A 210 -14.74 -12.78 19.15
N GLY A 211 -14.30 -13.76 19.95
CA GLY A 211 -13.55 -13.49 21.18
C GLY A 211 -12.25 -12.73 20.95
N ALA A 212 -11.46 -13.15 19.96
CA ALA A 212 -10.22 -12.48 19.61
C ALA A 212 -10.47 -11.03 19.15
N LEU A 213 -11.43 -10.83 18.25
CA LEU A 213 -11.81 -9.50 17.76
C LEU A 213 -12.33 -8.60 18.87
N LEU A 214 -13.15 -9.12 19.78
CA LEU A 214 -13.73 -8.36 20.89
C LEU A 214 -12.63 -7.87 21.85
N PHE A 215 -11.71 -8.73 22.27
CA PHE A 215 -10.63 -8.34 23.17
C PHE A 215 -9.62 -7.38 22.51
N THR A 216 -9.28 -7.60 21.24
CA THR A 216 -8.42 -6.69 20.47
C THR A 216 -9.08 -5.31 20.31
N SER A 217 -10.39 -5.27 20.04
CA SER A 217 -11.15 -4.03 19.90
C SER A 217 -11.27 -3.28 21.22
N LEU A 218 -11.55 -3.98 22.34
CA LEU A 218 -11.59 -3.38 23.68
C LEU A 218 -10.25 -2.75 24.08
N ARG A 219 -9.15 -3.26 23.53
CA ARG A 219 -7.80 -2.75 23.79
C ARG A 219 -7.34 -1.70 22.77
N GLY A 220 -8.16 -1.39 21.76
CA GLY A 220 -7.81 -0.43 20.70
C GLY A 220 -6.64 -0.88 19.83
N LEU A 221 -6.42 -2.18 19.68
CA LEU A 221 -5.35 -2.74 18.86
C LEU A 221 -5.80 -2.91 17.39
N SER A 222 -4.85 -2.77 16.46
CA SER A 222 -5.12 -2.90 15.02
C SER A 222 -5.11 -4.36 14.55
N ASN A 223 -5.76 -4.62 13.41
CA ASN A 223 -5.66 -5.90 12.70
C ASN A 223 -4.34 -5.98 11.92
N ASP A 224 -3.25 -6.29 12.62
CA ASP A 224 -1.92 -6.48 12.04
C ASP A 224 -1.59 -7.97 11.79
N VAL A 225 -0.43 -8.23 11.22
CA VAL A 225 0.04 -9.60 10.92
C VAL A 225 0.17 -10.46 12.19
N TYR A 226 0.55 -9.86 13.32
CA TYR A 226 0.66 -10.56 14.60
C TYR A 226 -0.69 -11.04 15.11
N PHE A 227 -1.71 -10.17 15.00
CA PHE A 227 -3.09 -10.54 15.32
C PHE A 227 -3.60 -11.64 14.39
N GLN A 228 -3.31 -11.58 13.08
CA GLN A 228 -3.72 -12.62 12.13
C GLN A 228 -3.11 -14.00 12.44
N VAL A 229 -1.83 -14.05 12.79
CA VAL A 229 -1.17 -15.30 13.24
C VAL A 229 -1.79 -15.80 14.55
N GLY A 230 -2.08 -14.89 15.48
CA GLY A 230 -2.76 -15.23 16.73
C GLY A 230 -4.19 -15.75 16.53
N LEU A 231 -4.91 -15.19 15.56
CA LEU A 231 -6.25 -15.61 15.17
C LEU A 231 -6.21 -17.02 14.56
N LEU A 232 -5.26 -17.32 13.68
CA LEU A 232 -5.06 -18.68 13.15
C LEU A 232 -4.75 -19.70 14.26
N ALA A 233 -3.89 -19.35 15.22
CA ALA A 233 -3.60 -20.20 16.36
C ALA A 233 -4.85 -20.46 17.22
N THR A 234 -5.67 -19.43 17.42
CA THR A 234 -6.95 -19.54 18.14
C THR A 234 -7.92 -20.44 17.41
N ILE A 235 -8.05 -20.31 16.09
CA ILE A 235 -8.90 -21.17 15.25
C ILE A 235 -8.47 -22.64 15.42
N GLY A 236 -7.16 -22.92 15.36
CA GLY A 236 -6.62 -24.26 15.56
C GLY A 236 -6.92 -24.84 16.95
N LEU A 237 -6.78 -24.03 18.00
CA LEU A 237 -7.08 -24.44 19.37
C LEU A 237 -8.58 -24.71 19.58
N ALA A 238 -9.44 -23.83 19.05
CA ALA A 238 -10.89 -23.98 19.07
C ALA A 238 -11.33 -25.24 18.31
N ALA A 239 -10.77 -25.44 17.11
CA ALA A 239 -11.03 -26.63 16.29
C ALA A 239 -10.59 -27.91 17.01
N LYS A 240 -9.39 -27.95 17.60
CA LYS A 240 -8.91 -29.12 18.38
C LYS A 240 -9.88 -29.49 19.50
N ASN A 241 -10.35 -28.49 20.26
CA ASN A 241 -11.30 -28.72 21.34
C ASN A 241 -12.63 -29.25 20.79
N GLY A 242 -13.10 -28.71 19.66
CA GLY A 242 -14.29 -29.16 18.96
C GLY A 242 -14.20 -30.61 18.46
N ILE A 243 -13.10 -30.92 17.77
CA ILE A 243 -12.80 -32.25 17.20
C ILE A 243 -12.88 -33.32 18.29
N LEU A 244 -12.24 -33.08 19.44
CA LEU A 244 -12.18 -34.05 20.52
C LEU A 244 -13.55 -34.35 21.17
N ILE A 245 -14.42 -33.35 21.30
CA ILE A 245 -15.78 -33.57 21.82
C ILE A 245 -16.59 -34.39 20.81
N VAL A 246 -16.55 -33.99 19.54
CA VAL A 246 -17.29 -34.62 18.45
C VAL A 246 -16.82 -36.06 18.19
N GLU A 247 -15.51 -36.30 18.27
CA GLU A 247 -14.91 -37.63 18.12
C GLU A 247 -15.37 -38.58 19.22
N PHE A 248 -15.29 -38.17 20.50
CA PHE A 248 -15.78 -38.98 21.61
C PHE A 248 -17.29 -39.21 21.55
N ALA A 249 -18.07 -38.19 21.17
CA ALA A 249 -19.52 -38.35 21.02
C ALA A 249 -19.87 -39.35 19.90
N LYS A 250 -19.18 -39.27 18.75
CA LYS A 250 -19.32 -40.24 17.65
C LYS A 250 -18.92 -41.65 18.10
N GLU A 251 -17.80 -41.79 18.80
CA GLU A 251 -17.32 -43.09 19.26
C GLU A 251 -18.30 -43.75 20.25
N LEU A 252 -18.85 -42.98 21.19
CA LEU A 252 -19.87 -43.44 22.13
C LEU A 252 -21.16 -43.86 21.41
N GLN A 253 -21.57 -43.12 20.38
CA GLN A 253 -22.73 -43.48 19.57
C GLN A 253 -22.51 -44.77 18.76
N GLU A 254 -21.35 -44.91 18.11
CA GLU A 254 -21.06 -46.04 17.21
C GLU A 254 -20.66 -47.32 17.94
N LYS A 255 -19.85 -47.23 19.00
CA LYS A 255 -19.35 -48.42 19.71
C LYS A 255 -20.23 -48.86 20.87
N GLN A 256 -20.86 -47.92 21.58
CA GLN A 256 -21.65 -48.21 22.78
C GLN A 256 -23.16 -48.09 22.55
N GLY A 257 -23.60 -47.63 21.37
CA GLY A 257 -25.02 -47.56 21.01
C GLY A 257 -25.84 -46.53 21.79
N LEU A 258 -25.18 -45.61 22.50
CA LEU A 258 -25.82 -44.55 23.29
C LEU A 258 -26.69 -43.65 22.41
N SER A 259 -27.75 -43.09 23.01
CA SER A 259 -28.58 -42.09 22.33
C SER A 259 -27.72 -40.85 21.99
N LEU A 260 -28.12 -40.09 20.96
CA LEU A 260 -27.37 -38.91 20.51
C LEU A 260 -27.08 -37.92 21.65
N ILE A 261 -28.07 -37.70 22.52
CA ILE A 261 -27.96 -36.74 23.62
C ILE A 261 -27.06 -37.30 24.72
N ASP A 262 -27.25 -38.57 25.10
CA ASP A 262 -26.46 -39.20 26.17
C ASP A 262 -24.98 -39.32 25.79
N ALA A 263 -24.70 -39.72 24.55
CA ALA A 263 -23.34 -39.79 24.01
C ALA A 263 -22.67 -38.42 24.04
N THR A 264 -23.40 -37.37 23.65
CA THR A 264 -22.87 -36.00 23.63
C THR A 264 -22.60 -35.48 25.05
N LEU A 265 -23.51 -35.72 26.00
CA LEU A 265 -23.32 -35.31 27.40
C LEU A 265 -22.14 -36.02 28.04
N GLN A 266 -22.01 -37.33 27.82
CA GLN A 266 -20.90 -38.10 28.36
C GLN A 266 -19.56 -37.68 27.75
N ALA A 267 -19.51 -37.43 26.43
CA ALA A 267 -18.33 -36.89 25.77
C ALA A 267 -17.93 -35.52 26.34
N ALA A 268 -18.89 -34.60 26.49
CA ALA A 268 -18.63 -33.27 27.05
C ALA A 268 -18.07 -33.35 28.49
N GLN A 269 -18.63 -34.22 29.34
CA GLN A 269 -18.14 -34.43 30.71
C GLN A 269 -16.71 -34.97 30.75
N GLN A 270 -16.40 -35.97 29.91
CA GLN A 270 -15.06 -36.56 29.86
C GLN A 270 -14.01 -35.56 29.35
N ARG A 271 -14.37 -34.68 28.41
CA ARG A 271 -13.46 -33.71 27.81
C ARG A 271 -13.33 -32.41 28.59
N LEU A 272 -14.25 -32.11 29.50
CA LEU A 272 -14.25 -30.86 30.29
C LEU A 272 -12.92 -30.62 31.01
N ARG A 273 -12.42 -31.62 31.76
CA ARG A 273 -11.19 -31.48 32.54
C ARG A 273 -9.95 -31.30 31.66
N PRO A 274 -9.71 -32.11 30.61
CA PRO A 274 -8.62 -31.86 29.66
C PRO A 274 -8.70 -30.50 28.95
N ILE A 275 -9.90 -30.05 28.53
CA ILE A 275 -10.07 -28.77 27.83
C ILE A 275 -9.75 -27.59 28.75
N LEU A 276 -10.22 -27.63 29.99
CA LEU A 276 -9.89 -26.58 30.97
C LEU A 276 -8.39 -26.56 31.29
N MET A 277 -7.75 -27.72 31.43
CA MET A 277 -6.32 -27.81 31.70
C MET A 277 -5.49 -27.16 30.59
N THR A 278 -5.73 -27.50 29.33
CA THR A 278 -4.98 -26.93 28.20
C THR A 278 -5.25 -25.44 28.01
N SER A 279 -6.52 -25.04 28.13
CA SER A 279 -6.92 -23.65 27.93
C SER A 279 -6.35 -22.73 29.01
N LEU A 280 -6.40 -23.15 30.28
CA LEU A 280 -5.84 -22.38 31.40
C LEU A 280 -4.32 -22.29 31.30
N ALA A 281 -3.64 -23.40 31.01
CA ALA A 281 -2.19 -23.40 30.81
C ALA A 281 -1.77 -22.46 29.68
N PHE A 282 -2.50 -22.49 28.56
CA PHE A 282 -2.22 -21.63 27.42
C PHE A 282 -2.51 -20.15 27.72
N MET A 283 -3.66 -19.84 28.34
CA MET A 283 -4.02 -18.48 28.75
C MET A 283 -2.98 -17.88 29.71
N LEU A 284 -2.54 -18.64 30.72
CA LEU A 284 -1.48 -18.21 31.63
C LEU A 284 -0.12 -18.08 30.93
N GLY A 285 0.15 -18.92 29.93
CA GLY A 285 1.37 -18.86 29.14
C GLY A 285 1.45 -17.63 28.21
N VAL A 286 0.32 -17.17 27.67
CA VAL A 286 0.26 -15.96 26.84
C VAL A 286 0.04 -14.68 27.66
N LEU A 287 -0.36 -14.80 28.93
CA LEU A 287 -0.58 -13.65 29.83
C LEU A 287 0.63 -12.70 29.91
N PRO A 288 1.90 -13.16 30.00
CA PRO A 288 3.06 -12.27 29.95
C PRO A 288 3.13 -11.45 28.67
N LEU A 289 2.72 -11.99 27.53
CA LEU A 289 2.70 -11.27 26.25
C LEU A 289 1.68 -10.14 26.29
N VAL A 290 0.50 -10.40 26.88
CA VAL A 290 -0.59 -9.44 27.07
C VAL A 290 -0.16 -8.27 27.95
N ILE A 291 0.63 -8.49 29.00
CA ILE A 291 1.04 -7.43 29.95
C ILE A 291 2.46 -6.89 29.71
N SER A 292 3.18 -7.41 28.71
CA SER A 292 4.59 -7.08 28.50
C SER A 292 4.84 -5.60 28.24
N SER A 293 5.97 -5.08 28.72
CA SER A 293 6.44 -3.72 28.45
C SER A 293 7.83 -3.73 27.79
N GLY A 294 8.25 -2.57 27.28
CA GLY A 294 9.56 -2.38 26.64
C GLY A 294 9.57 -2.57 25.12
N ALA A 295 10.77 -2.74 24.56
CA ALA A 295 11.00 -2.79 23.11
C ALA A 295 10.23 -3.94 22.44
N GLY A 296 9.45 -3.64 21.39
CA GLY A 296 8.63 -4.66 20.70
C GLY A 296 7.42 -5.16 21.51
N SER A 297 6.97 -4.41 22.52
CA SER A 297 5.74 -4.73 23.26
C SER A 297 4.48 -4.67 22.37
N GLY A 298 4.44 -3.79 21.36
CA GLY A 298 3.30 -3.68 20.45
C GLY A 298 2.93 -5.00 19.75
N GLY A 299 3.91 -5.69 19.14
CA GLY A 299 3.67 -6.99 18.51
C GLY A 299 3.30 -8.09 19.51
N ARG A 300 3.89 -8.05 20.72
CA ARG A 300 3.55 -8.99 21.82
C ARG A 300 2.13 -8.77 22.33
N HIS A 301 1.69 -7.51 22.47
CA HIS A 301 0.31 -7.17 22.83
C HIS A 301 -0.68 -7.58 21.76
N SER A 302 -0.37 -7.33 20.48
CA SER A 302 -1.25 -7.70 19.36
C SER A 302 -1.48 -9.21 19.31
N LEU A 303 -0.39 -10.00 19.28
CA LEU A 303 -0.47 -11.46 19.30
C LEU A 303 -1.11 -11.98 20.58
N GLY A 304 -0.63 -11.51 21.74
CA GLY A 304 -1.06 -12.01 23.05
C GLY A 304 -2.54 -11.74 23.32
N THR A 305 -3.02 -10.53 23.03
CA THR A 305 -4.42 -10.14 23.30
C THR A 305 -5.40 -10.91 22.42
N GLY A 306 -5.10 -11.07 21.13
CA GLY A 306 -5.94 -11.84 20.21
C GLY A 306 -6.04 -13.30 20.64
N VAL A 307 -4.90 -13.93 20.93
CA VAL A 307 -4.85 -15.34 21.37
C VAL A 307 -5.54 -15.53 22.72
N PHE A 308 -5.30 -14.63 23.69
CA PHE A 308 -5.89 -14.72 25.02
C PHE A 308 -7.42 -14.59 24.95
N GLY A 309 -7.93 -13.55 24.28
CA GLY A 309 -9.37 -13.31 24.15
C GLY A 309 -10.08 -14.40 23.35
N GLY A 310 -9.44 -14.86 22.27
CA GLY A 310 -9.96 -15.94 21.45
C GLY A 310 -10.02 -17.28 22.17
N THR A 311 -8.97 -17.62 22.93
CA THR A 311 -8.95 -18.83 23.78
C THR A 311 -10.00 -18.73 24.87
N LEU A 312 -10.08 -17.60 25.58
CA LEU A 312 -11.05 -17.40 26.65
C LEU A 312 -12.49 -17.58 26.16
N ALA A 313 -12.84 -16.95 25.03
CA ALA A 313 -14.17 -17.10 24.43
C ALA A 313 -14.41 -18.53 23.94
N SER A 314 -13.43 -19.15 23.28
CA SER A 314 -13.56 -20.54 22.82
C SER A 314 -13.72 -21.52 23.96
N THR A 315 -13.08 -21.30 25.11
CA THR A 315 -13.23 -22.18 26.28
C THR A 315 -14.57 -21.95 26.97
N LEU A 316 -14.93 -20.69 27.24
CA LEU A 316 -16.18 -20.36 27.93
C LEU A 316 -17.42 -20.76 27.13
N PHE A 317 -17.45 -20.43 25.84
CA PHE A 317 -18.60 -20.69 24.99
C PHE A 317 -18.49 -22.04 24.25
N GLY A 318 -17.30 -22.43 23.79
CA GLY A 318 -17.14 -23.66 23.00
C GLY A 318 -17.51 -24.93 23.76
N ILE A 319 -17.33 -24.99 25.08
CA ILE A 319 -17.75 -26.14 25.90
C ILE A 319 -19.27 -26.38 25.80
N PHE A 320 -20.07 -25.32 25.65
CA PHE A 320 -21.53 -25.44 25.53
C PHE A 320 -21.99 -25.54 24.07
N PHE A 321 -21.40 -24.72 23.19
CA PHE A 321 -21.83 -24.62 21.80
C PHE A 321 -21.40 -25.80 20.94
N VAL A 322 -20.25 -26.43 21.20
CA VAL A 322 -19.80 -27.59 20.41
C VAL A 322 -20.77 -28.79 20.57
N PRO A 323 -21.13 -29.23 21.79
CA PRO A 323 -22.17 -30.23 21.99
C PRO A 323 -23.48 -29.89 21.28
N LEU A 324 -23.91 -28.63 21.39
CA LEU A 324 -25.14 -28.15 20.76
C LEU A 324 -25.07 -28.26 19.24
N PHE A 325 -23.98 -27.80 18.62
CA PHE A 325 -23.80 -27.89 17.17
C PHE A 325 -23.74 -29.33 16.69
N TYR A 326 -23.12 -30.23 17.45
CA TYR A 326 -23.11 -31.65 17.11
C TYR A 326 -24.53 -32.24 17.09
N VAL A 327 -25.34 -31.99 18.11
CA VAL A 327 -26.74 -32.47 18.18
C VAL A 327 -27.60 -31.86 17.06
N ILE A 328 -27.47 -30.56 16.81
CA ILE A 328 -28.21 -29.87 15.73
C ILE A 328 -27.85 -30.46 14.37
N VAL A 329 -26.56 -30.56 14.06
CA VAL A 329 -26.09 -31.08 12.77
C VAL A 329 -26.52 -32.53 12.59
N ARG A 330 -26.45 -33.35 13.64
CA ARG A 330 -26.80 -34.77 13.55
C ARG A 330 -28.31 -35.02 13.51
N SER A 331 -29.12 -34.15 14.11
CA SER A 331 -30.59 -34.21 14.02
C SER A 331 -31.11 -33.76 12.66
N LEU A 332 -30.49 -32.76 12.04
CA LEU A 332 -30.84 -32.26 10.70
C LEU A 332 -30.33 -33.18 9.57
N MET A 333 -29.17 -33.82 9.77
CA MET A 333 -28.56 -34.73 8.80
C MET A 333 -28.25 -36.09 9.45
N PRO A 334 -29.27 -36.94 9.66
CA PRO A 334 -29.07 -38.29 10.18
C PRO A 334 -28.21 -39.09 9.21
N GLY A 335 -27.03 -39.54 9.65
CA GLY A 335 -26.26 -40.54 8.89
C GLY A 335 -27.00 -41.88 8.85
N LYS A 336 -26.54 -42.83 8.02
CA LYS A 336 -27.13 -44.17 7.84
C LYS A 336 -27.50 -44.90 9.15
N SER A 337 -26.79 -44.65 10.26
CA SER A 337 -27.07 -45.25 11.58
C SER A 337 -28.32 -44.68 12.28
N GLY A 338 -28.67 -43.41 12.05
CA GLY A 338 -29.83 -42.76 12.69
C GLY A 338 -31.18 -43.25 12.18
N ALA A 339 -31.24 -43.79 10.95
CA ALA A 339 -32.43 -44.42 10.40
C ALA A 339 -32.80 -45.71 11.14
N THR A 340 -31.78 -46.50 11.54
CA THR A 340 -31.97 -47.74 12.29
C THR A 340 -32.45 -47.49 13.72
N GLN A 341 -31.97 -46.41 14.36
CA GLN A 341 -32.34 -46.06 15.73
C GLN A 341 -33.74 -45.42 15.82
N LYS A 342 -34.13 -44.59 14.84
CA LYS A 342 -35.53 -44.12 14.71
C LYS A 342 -36.52 -45.28 14.47
N ALA A 343 -36.10 -46.30 13.72
CA ALA A 343 -36.91 -47.51 13.52
C ALA A 343 -37.00 -48.37 14.79
N ALA A 344 -35.93 -48.43 15.61
CA ALA A 344 -35.93 -49.15 16.88
C ALA A 344 -36.78 -48.46 17.97
N ASP A 345 -36.70 -47.12 18.10
CA ASP A 345 -37.57 -46.34 19.00
C ASP A 345 -39.04 -46.39 18.58
N ALA A 346 -39.31 -46.33 17.27
CA ALA A 346 -40.66 -46.50 16.74
C ALA A 346 -41.20 -47.93 16.95
N ALA A 347 -40.33 -48.95 17.00
CA ALA A 347 -40.73 -50.32 17.31
C ALA A 347 -40.97 -50.55 18.81
N GLN A 348 -40.21 -49.89 19.70
CA GLN A 348 -40.42 -50.00 21.16
C GLN A 348 -41.66 -49.26 21.65
N THR A 349 -42.06 -48.17 20.99
CA THR A 349 -43.31 -47.44 21.30
C THR A 349 -44.58 -48.20 20.90
N VAL A 350 -44.49 -49.22 20.03
CA VAL A 350 -45.62 -50.06 19.63
C VAL A 350 -45.76 -51.33 20.50
N VAL A 351 -44.75 -51.70 21.28
CA VAL A 351 -44.72 -52.95 22.05
C VAL A 351 -45.08 -52.79 23.54
N ASN A 352 -45.19 -51.57 24.05
CA ASN A 352 -45.74 -51.32 25.40
C ASN A 352 -47.11 -50.63 25.31
N PRO A 353 -48.23 -51.37 25.48
CA PRO A 353 -49.53 -50.76 25.71
C PRO A 353 -49.63 -50.07 27.09
#